data_AF-A0A7C6DG83-F1
#
_entry.id   AF-A0A7C6DG83-F1
#
_cell.length_a   1.000
_cell.length_b   1.000
_cell.length_c   1.000
_cell.angle_alpha   90.00
_cell.angle_beta   90.00
_cell.angle_gamma   90.00
#
_symmetry.space_group_name_H-M   'P 1'
#
loop_
_entity.id
_entity.type
_entity.pdbx_description
1 polymer ?
#
loop_
_entity_poly.entity_id
_entity_poly.type
_entity_poly.pdbx_seq_one_letter_code
_entity_poly.pdbx_strand_id
1 'polypeptide(L)' 'YDTVSGFVIDLLDRIPEEGEQVEATYNNLTFTVLSVADNRIEQLRLTIETNGEMDDKEPESEED' A
#
# COMPACT_ATOMS: atom_id res chain seq x y z
N TYR A 1 -0.06 -8.68 11.77
CA TYR A 1 0.00 -7.24 11.41
C TYR A 1 -1.35 -6.63 11.67
N ASP A 2 -1.39 -5.49 12.35
CA ASP A 2 -2.64 -4.75 12.58
C ASP A 2 -2.78 -3.55 11.63
N THR A 3 -1.74 -3.24 10.86
CA THR A 3 -1.67 -2.09 9.94
C THR A 3 -1.13 -2.50 8.57
N VAL A 4 -1.48 -1.72 7.54
CA VAL A 4 -0.94 -1.90 6.18
C VAL A 4 0.57 -1.67 6.15
N SER A 5 1.07 -0.64 6.86
CA SER A 5 2.52 -0.40 6.95
C SER A 5 3.27 -1.59 7.54
N GLY A 6 2.72 -2.24 8.58
CA GLY A 6 3.33 -3.44 9.16
C GLY A 6 3.36 -4.61 8.18
N PHE A 7 2.29 -4.80 7.41
CA PHE A 7 2.25 -5.81 6.35
C PHE A 7 3.27 -5.53 5.24
N VAL A 8 3.42 -4.27 4.80
CA VAL A 8 4.42 -3.92 3.78
C VAL A 8 5.85 -4.12 4.29
N ILE A 9 6.14 -3.78 5.56
CA ILE A 9 7.46 -4.03 6.18
C ILE A 9 7.79 -5.53 6.21
N ASP A 10 6.80 -6.40 6.47
CA ASP A 10 6.98 -7.85 6.40
C ASP A 10 7.34 -8.33 4.99
N LEU A 11 6.65 -7.82 3.97
CA LEU A 11 6.97 -8.15 2.58
C LEU A 11 8.38 -7.71 2.18
N LEU A 12 8.88 -6.60 2.75
CA LEU A 12 10.20 -6.05 2.49
C LEU A 12 11.31 -6.70 3.33
N ASP A 13 10.97 -7.42 4.41
CA ASP A 13 11.88 -7.98 5.43
C ASP A 13 12.81 -6.93 6.07
N ARG A 14 12.43 -5.65 6.00
CA ARG A 14 13.13 -4.51 6.64
C ARG A 14 12.28 -3.25 6.62
N ILE A 15 12.67 -2.28 7.45
CA ILE A 15 12.16 -0.92 7.37
C ILE A 15 12.97 -0.16 6.29
N PRO A 16 12.32 0.49 5.31
CA PRO A 16 13.02 1.33 4.33
C PRO A 16 13.62 2.59 4.97
N GLU A 17 14.62 3.18 4.34
CA GLU A 17 15.20 4.44 4.80
C GLU A 17 14.37 5.66 4.37
N GLU A 18 14.55 6.79 5.06
CA GLU A 18 13.93 8.05 4.66
C GLU A 18 14.39 8.48 3.26
N GLY A 19 13.42 8.74 2.37
CA GLY A 19 13.68 9.09 0.98
C GLY A 19 14.01 7.90 0.07
N GLU A 20 14.04 6.67 0.60
CA GLU A 20 14.20 5.47 -0.21
C GLU A 20 12.93 5.17 -1.01
N GLN A 21 13.07 4.94 -2.32
CA GLN A 21 11.98 4.50 -3.18
C GLN A 21 12.02 2.98 -3.29
N VAL A 22 11.07 2.31 -2.63
CA VAL A 22 10.94 0.85 -2.68
C VAL A 22 9.50 0.46 -2.95
N GLU A 23 9.35 -0.71 -3.55
CA GLU A 23 8.06 -1.32 -3.83
C GLU A 23 7.99 -2.74 -3.28
N ALA A 24 6.83 -3.12 -2.78
CA ALA A 24 6.50 -4.48 -2.40
C ALA A 24 5.28 -4.95 -3.20
N THR A 25 5.31 -6.19 -3.69
CA THR A 25 4.21 -6.77 -4.46
C THR A 25 3.54 -7.92 -3.72
N TYR A 26 2.22 -8.00 -3.83
CA TYR A 26 1.42 -9.10 -3.29
C TYR A 26 0.22 -9.36 -4.21
N ASN A 27 0.20 -10.52 -4.86
CA ASN A 27 -0.78 -10.84 -5.92
C ASN A 27 -0.78 -9.76 -7.02
N ASN A 28 -1.92 -9.11 -7.27
CA ASN A 28 -2.09 -8.03 -8.24
C ASN A 28 -1.92 -6.64 -7.62
N LEU A 29 -1.35 -6.56 -6.42
CA LEU A 29 -1.14 -5.32 -5.68
C LEU A 29 0.33 -4.94 -5.69
N THR A 30 0.61 -3.68 -6.00
CA THR A 30 1.92 -3.06 -5.85
C THR A 30 1.82 -1.92 -4.85
N PHE A 31 2.57 -2.03 -3.76
CA PHE A 31 2.69 -1.01 -2.71
C PHE A 31 3.97 -0.22 -2.97
N THR A 32 3.86 1.04 -3.38
CA THR A 32 4.99 1.97 -3.48
C THR A 32 5.10 2.77 -2.18
N VAL A 33 6.26 2.73 -1.52
CA VAL A 33 6.56 3.58 -0.37
C VAL A 33 6.80 5.01 -0.86
N LEU A 34 5.96 5.94 -0.39
CA LEU A 34 6.07 7.36 -0.75
C LEU A 34 6.87 8.14 0.29
N SER A 35 6.73 7.79 1.57
CA SER A 35 7.47 8.42 2.65
C SER A 35 7.67 7.51 3.86
N VAL A 36 8.81 7.69 4.50
CA VAL A 36 9.19 7.10 5.78
C VAL A 36 9.59 8.23 6.71
N ALA A 37 9.17 8.16 7.96
CA ALA A 37 9.61 9.03 9.05
C ALA A 37 9.57 8.25 10.36
N ASP A 38 10.45 8.57 11.30
CA ASP A 38 10.49 7.94 12.64
C ASP A 38 10.51 6.39 12.60
N ASN A 39 11.28 5.83 11.66
CA ASN A 39 11.36 4.37 11.39
C ASN A 39 10.00 3.72 11.06
N ARG A 40 9.07 4.47 10.44
CA ARG A 40 7.76 3.98 10.05
C ARG A 40 7.38 4.49 8.66
N ILE A 41 6.70 3.64 7.89
CA ILE A 41 6.06 4.06 6.63
C ILE A 41 4.84 4.94 6.97
N GLU A 42 4.89 6.20 6.55
CA GLU A 42 3.81 7.18 6.75
C GLU A 42 2.81 7.17 5.59
N GLN A 43 3.30 7.03 4.36
CA GLN A 43 2.47 7.06 3.15
C GLN A 43 2.86 5.99 2.15
N LEU A 44 1.82 5.38 1.58
CA LEU A 44 1.90 4.35 0.55
C LEU A 44 0.98 4.72 -0.60
N ARG A 45 1.38 4.36 -1.82
CA ARG A 45 0.48 4.26 -2.96
C ARG A 45 0.23 2.78 -3.24
N LEU A 46 -1.04 2.42 -3.36
CA LEU A 46 -1.46 1.12 -3.85
C LEU A 46 -1.81 1.22 -5.33
N THR A 47 -1.19 0.36 -6.15
CA THR A 47 -1.60 0.13 -7.52
C THR A 47 -2.19 -1.27 -7.62
N ILE A 48 -3.38 -1.37 -8.21
CA ILE A 48 -4.08 -2.64 -8.43
C ILE A 48 -4.03 -2.94 -9.91
N GLU A 49 -3.37 -4.03 -10.29
CA GLU A 49 -3.42 -4.53 -11.65
C GLU A 49 -4.77 -5.20 -11.89
N THR A 50 -5.50 -4.70 -12.87
CA THR A 50 -6.82 -5.21 -13.24
C THR A 50 -6.73 -5.78 -14.65
N ASN A 51 -7.01 -7.07 -14.78
CA ASN A 51 -6.96 -7.78 -16.07
C ASN A 51 -8.11 -7.41 -17.03
N GLY A 52 -8.72 -6.23 -16.89
CA GLY A 52 -9.72 -5.70 -17.82
C GLY A 52 -11.16 -5.64 -17.31
N GLU A 53 -11.44 -5.94 -16.03
CA GLU A 53 -12.79 -5.81 -15.45
C GLU A 53 -12.69 -5.11 -14.08
N MET A 54 -12.75 -3.77 -14.08
CA MET A 54 -13.18 -3.01 -12.90
C MET A 54 -14.66 -2.67 -13.10
N ASP A 55 -15.54 -3.31 -12.34
CA ASP A 55 -16.91 -2.86 -12.16
C ASP A 55 -16.84 -1.70 -11.16
N ASP A 56 -16.79 -0.47 -11.68
CA ASP A 56 -16.81 0.78 -10.92
C ASP A 56 -18.15 0.94 -10.19
N LYS A 57 -18.37 0.16 -9.14
CA LYS A 57 -19.44 0.47 -8.18
C LYS A 57 -18.91 1.51 -7.22
N GLU A 58 -19.38 2.75 -7.41
CA GLU A 58 -19.26 3.82 -6.43
C GLU A 58 -19.68 3.30 -5.04
N PRO A 59 -18.96 3.66 -3.96
CA PRO A 59 -19.42 3.33 -2.62
C PRO A 59 -20.74 4.05 -2.36
N GLU A 60 -21.84 3.30 -2.20
CA GLU A 60 -23.09 3.84 -1.66
C GLU A 60 -22.77 4.40 -0.26
N SER A 61 -22.75 5.73 -0.14
CA SER A 61 -22.75 6.39 1.15
C SER A 61 -24.10 6.09 1.81
N GLU A 62 -24.09 5.32 2.89
CA GLU A 62 -25.23 5.25 3.81
C GLU A 62 -25.39 6.64 4.45
N GLU A 63 -26.43 7.38 4.04
CA GLU A 63 -26.92 8.57 4.72
C GLU A 63 -27.77 8.12 5.93
N ASP A 64 -27.34 8.47 7.15
CA ASP A 64 -28.16 8.44 8.39
C ASP A 64 -28.93 9.76 8.58
#